data_AF-A0A369ZDG4-F1
#
_entry.id   AF-A0A369ZDG4-F1
#
_cell.length_a   1.000
_cell.length_b   1.000
_cell.length_c   1.000
_cell.angle_alpha   90.00
_cell.angle_beta   90.00
_cell.angle_gamma   90.00
#
_symmetry.space_group_name_H-M   'P 1'
#
loop_
_entity.id
_entity.type
_entity.pdbx_description
1 polymer ?
#
loop_
_entity_poly.entity_id
_entity_poly.type
_entity_poly.pdbx_seq_one_letter_code
_entity_poly.pdbx_strand_id
1 'polypeptide(L)'
;YADSVTNANEVRFNGSNGISVTGETDEHGVRNINVSIAKGNVAGNTTTGVATGDTNYVTGDQVANAINNSGWKTTATKVVDEAGNEIVDANKATAVNPGDSVNYVDGNSTKANVVVTKAADGKETVNVSYDLVTEDHLTPVANDAKSVTKPTNIDAKGKDAATVNDVLNAGWNLQANDEAVDAVTHGNNVNFTSKDGSVKITAKSDGSTSSLDFAVNATSIVNQVAGTISYNKDGKATTNGDGKRIATVGDVANTINNTGWLTNVTDAKGNVTTKVVTPNTQVNYVNGDGTKANVVANSTTGGLDVTFNVKSANPETLTVDGNGVKVNTGSITEATDVAGDANRGKVTVAAGEGNKVATVQNVANAINSASWTVKVADTQEEITTSTANDEGSSVRAGNEITHVAGKNLKVKRDGRNVTYALANDVSVNTVTAQNSIKVGAGNAATTVTTSSAQDGVTEVKLADEAGKATRITNVAAGVKDTDAVNVSQLRNSNAQINQNIAHLNNKVNRMGKDLRAGIAGSNAAAGLPQVYIPGKSMVAAAAGTFKGQSAVAVGYSRASDNGKVILKLQGNANTRGDVGGSVGVGYQW
;
A
#
# COMPACT_ATOMS: atom_id res chain seq x y z
N TYR A 1 -13.97 -91.59 -182.91
CA TYR A 1 -14.84 -92.77 -183.11
C TYR A 1 -16.10 -92.28 -183.80
N ALA A 2 -16.22 -92.19 -185.14
CA ALA A 2 -15.65 -93.02 -186.22
C ALA A 2 -15.98 -94.51 -186.05
N ASP A 3 -17.26 -94.86 -186.24
CA ASP A 3 -17.73 -95.74 -187.33
C ASP A 3 -19.20 -96.13 -187.09
N SER A 4 -20.09 -95.52 -187.88
CA SER A 4 -21.55 -95.73 -188.00
C SER A 4 -22.39 -95.79 -186.70
N VAL A 5 -23.10 -94.69 -186.38
CA VAL A 5 -24.48 -94.83 -185.88
C VAL A 5 -25.39 -94.00 -186.78
N THR A 6 -25.82 -94.63 -187.86
CA THR A 6 -27.04 -94.27 -188.58
C THR A 6 -28.24 -94.49 -187.66
N ASN A 7 -28.78 -93.44 -187.04
CA ASN A 7 -30.23 -93.28 -186.78
C ASN A 7 -30.59 -92.08 -185.87
N ALA A 8 -30.29 -90.85 -186.30
CA ALA A 8 -31.09 -89.70 -185.87
C ALA A 8 -30.93 -88.56 -186.88
N ASN A 9 -32.04 -87.95 -187.28
CA ASN A 9 -32.01 -86.70 -188.08
C ASN A 9 -31.44 -85.53 -187.26
N GLU A 10 -31.53 -85.58 -185.92
CA GLU A 10 -31.01 -84.52 -185.05
C GLU A 10 -30.81 -84.99 -183.59
N VAL A 11 -29.70 -84.57 -182.97
CA VAL A 11 -29.50 -84.58 -181.52
C VAL A 11 -29.28 -83.13 -181.08
N ARG A 12 -30.12 -82.62 -180.17
CA ARG A 12 -30.00 -81.27 -179.59
C ARG A 12 -29.63 -81.36 -178.12
N PHE A 13 -28.69 -80.51 -177.70
CA PHE A 13 -28.36 -80.28 -176.30
C PHE A 13 -28.92 -78.92 -175.88
N ASN A 14 -29.74 -78.90 -174.83
CA ASN A 14 -30.33 -77.68 -174.25
C ASN A 14 -29.83 -77.51 -172.81
N GLY A 15 -29.30 -76.34 -172.48
CA GLY A 15 -28.97 -75.98 -171.10
C GLY A 15 -30.18 -75.46 -170.31
N SER A 16 -30.29 -75.80 -169.03
CA SER A 16 -31.23 -75.24 -168.06
C SER A 16 -30.53 -74.97 -166.72
N ASN A 17 -31.13 -74.13 -165.85
CA ASN A 17 -30.63 -73.80 -164.51
C ASN A 17 -29.17 -73.32 -164.45
N GLY A 18 -28.85 -72.25 -165.19
CA GLY A 18 -27.54 -71.62 -165.12
C GLY A 18 -26.43 -72.42 -165.82
N ILE A 19 -26.78 -73.50 -166.52
CA ILE A 19 -25.85 -74.27 -167.36
C ILE A 19 -25.97 -73.82 -168.84
N SER A 20 -24.84 -73.47 -169.47
CA SER A 20 -24.71 -73.08 -170.89
C SER A 20 -24.05 -74.21 -171.69
N VAL A 21 -24.55 -74.50 -172.91
CA VAL A 21 -24.01 -75.57 -173.77
C VAL A 21 -23.67 -75.03 -175.17
N THR A 22 -22.49 -75.35 -175.69
CA THR A 22 -22.01 -75.00 -177.04
C THR A 22 -21.38 -76.21 -177.72
N GLY A 23 -21.18 -76.19 -179.05
CA GLY A 23 -20.57 -77.33 -179.73
C GLY A 23 -19.82 -77.02 -181.02
N GLU A 24 -18.66 -77.65 -181.20
CA GLU A 24 -17.66 -77.43 -182.25
C GLU A 24 -17.15 -78.77 -182.79
N THR A 25 -16.86 -78.90 -184.09
CA THR A 25 -16.26 -80.12 -184.65
C THR A 25 -14.78 -79.92 -184.80
N ASP A 26 -13.97 -80.87 -184.33
CA ASP A 26 -12.52 -80.80 -184.39
C ASP A 26 -11.96 -81.21 -185.75
N GLU A 27 -10.63 -81.04 -185.85
CA GLU A 27 -9.83 -81.27 -187.06
C GLU A 27 -9.78 -82.74 -187.51
N HIS A 28 -10.27 -83.68 -186.71
CA HIS A 28 -10.35 -85.11 -187.04
C HIS A 28 -11.80 -85.57 -187.31
N GLY A 29 -12.76 -84.63 -187.37
CA GLY A 29 -14.16 -84.89 -187.68
C GLY A 29 -15.01 -85.33 -186.48
N VAL A 30 -14.58 -85.11 -185.24
CA VAL A 30 -15.36 -85.41 -184.01
C VAL A 30 -16.04 -84.14 -183.49
N ARG A 31 -17.35 -84.20 -183.18
CA ARG A 31 -18.10 -83.09 -182.59
C ARG A 31 -17.89 -83.05 -181.07
N ASN A 32 -17.28 -81.97 -180.60
CA ASN A 32 -17.22 -81.58 -179.19
C ASN A 32 -18.46 -80.79 -178.78
N ILE A 33 -18.93 -81.04 -177.56
CA ILE A 33 -19.99 -80.29 -176.88
C ILE A 33 -19.41 -79.81 -175.56
N ASN A 34 -19.39 -78.49 -175.33
CA ASN A 34 -18.86 -77.83 -174.15
C ASN A 34 -20.00 -77.34 -173.25
N VAL A 35 -19.87 -77.46 -171.92
CA VAL A 35 -20.91 -77.14 -170.92
C VAL A 35 -20.34 -76.33 -169.73
N SER A 36 -20.99 -75.24 -169.27
CA SER A 36 -20.47 -74.32 -168.19
C SER A 36 -21.54 -73.68 -167.26
N ILE A 37 -21.17 -73.14 -166.06
CA ILE A 37 -22.08 -72.62 -164.98
C ILE A 37 -21.63 -71.24 -164.39
N ALA A 38 -22.56 -70.40 -163.88
CA ALA A 38 -22.32 -69.06 -163.25
C ALA A 38 -22.07 -69.05 -161.71
N LYS A 39 -21.36 -68.02 -161.17
CA LYS A 39 -20.94 -67.86 -159.74
C LYS A 39 -21.69 -66.76 -158.92
N GLY A 40 -21.72 -66.87 -157.57
CA GLY A 40 -22.41 -66.01 -156.55
C GLY A 40 -21.58 -65.36 -155.41
N ASN A 41 -22.21 -64.75 -154.38
CA ASN A 41 -21.56 -64.02 -153.25
C ASN A 41 -22.26 -64.09 -151.84
N VAL A 42 -21.48 -64.07 -150.73
CA VAL A 42 -21.91 -64.12 -149.28
C VAL A 42 -21.02 -63.21 -148.39
N ALA A 43 -21.58 -62.51 -147.38
CA ALA A 43 -20.87 -61.61 -146.43
C ALA A 43 -21.39 -61.69 -144.97
N GLY A 44 -20.53 -61.37 -143.98
CA GLY A 44 -20.86 -61.36 -142.54
C GLY A 44 -21.42 -60.02 -142.02
N ASN A 45 -22.12 -60.01 -140.87
CA ASN A 45 -22.69 -58.80 -140.26
C ASN A 45 -22.31 -58.66 -138.78
N THR A 46 -21.46 -57.67 -138.47
CA THR A 46 -20.94 -57.40 -137.12
C THR A 46 -21.95 -56.69 -136.19
N THR A 47 -23.12 -56.29 -136.69
CA THR A 47 -24.14 -55.57 -135.92
C THR A 47 -25.20 -56.52 -135.39
N THR A 48 -25.60 -57.50 -136.18
CA THR A 48 -26.62 -58.50 -135.80
C THR A 48 -26.04 -59.86 -135.43
N GLY A 49 -24.77 -60.11 -135.77
CA GLY A 49 -24.10 -61.40 -135.54
C GLY A 49 -24.54 -62.51 -136.50
N VAL A 50 -25.17 -62.18 -137.63
CA VAL A 50 -25.71 -63.16 -138.60
C VAL A 50 -25.27 -62.84 -140.03
N ALA A 51 -24.66 -63.81 -140.73
CA ALA A 51 -24.21 -63.67 -142.13
C ALA A 51 -25.38 -63.70 -143.16
N THR A 52 -25.20 -63.05 -144.31
CA THR A 52 -26.20 -62.93 -145.41
C THR A 52 -25.57 -63.12 -146.81
N GLY A 53 -26.34 -63.61 -147.79
CA GLY A 53 -25.83 -63.81 -149.18
C GLY A 53 -26.90 -64.15 -150.22
N ASP A 54 -26.46 -64.31 -151.48
CA ASP A 54 -27.32 -64.61 -152.64
C ASP A 54 -27.55 -66.12 -152.89
N THR A 55 -28.38 -66.47 -153.88
CA THR A 55 -28.77 -67.86 -154.19
C THR A 55 -27.88 -68.55 -155.24
N ASN A 56 -26.74 -67.95 -155.62
CA ASN A 56 -25.84 -68.47 -156.65
C ASN A 56 -24.71 -69.33 -156.03
N TYR A 57 -23.91 -70.03 -156.85
CA TYR A 57 -22.86 -70.91 -156.34
C TYR A 57 -21.70 -70.13 -155.71
N VAL A 58 -21.43 -70.35 -154.42
CA VAL A 58 -20.34 -69.71 -153.64
C VAL A 58 -19.24 -70.71 -153.26
N THR A 59 -18.06 -70.19 -152.93
CA THR A 59 -16.92 -71.02 -152.45
C THR A 59 -16.93 -71.16 -150.93
N GLY A 60 -16.32 -72.22 -150.41
CA GLY A 60 -16.22 -72.46 -148.96
C GLY A 60 -15.54 -71.33 -148.18
N ASP A 61 -14.56 -70.66 -148.79
CA ASP A 61 -13.84 -69.53 -148.17
C ASP A 61 -14.76 -68.33 -147.91
N GLN A 62 -15.72 -68.05 -148.79
CA GLN A 62 -16.66 -66.95 -148.61
C GLN A 62 -17.58 -67.20 -147.40
N VAL A 63 -17.96 -68.45 -147.15
CA VAL A 63 -18.80 -68.82 -146.01
C VAL A 63 -18.03 -68.74 -144.69
N ALA A 64 -16.80 -69.28 -144.65
CA ALA A 64 -15.98 -69.27 -143.45
C ALA A 64 -15.64 -67.84 -142.99
N ASN A 65 -15.27 -66.95 -143.91
CA ASN A 65 -14.99 -65.55 -143.59
C ASN A 65 -16.22 -64.79 -143.10
N ALA A 66 -17.40 -65.09 -143.62
CA ALA A 66 -18.63 -64.47 -143.15
C ALA A 66 -18.96 -64.90 -141.70
N ILE A 67 -18.76 -66.17 -141.36
CA ILE A 67 -19.00 -66.70 -140.01
C ILE A 67 -18.01 -66.13 -139.00
N ASN A 68 -16.71 -66.14 -139.30
CA ASN A 68 -15.69 -65.69 -138.34
C ASN A 68 -15.75 -64.19 -138.04
N ASN A 69 -16.33 -63.40 -138.94
CA ASN A 69 -16.57 -61.97 -138.73
C ASN A 69 -17.97 -61.66 -138.17
N SER A 70 -18.72 -62.66 -137.71
CA SER A 70 -20.05 -62.49 -137.08
C SER A 70 -19.92 -62.64 -135.55
N GLY A 71 -20.15 -61.57 -134.78
CA GLY A 71 -20.03 -61.54 -133.30
C GLY A 71 -21.04 -60.58 -132.61
N TRP A 72 -20.87 -60.28 -131.31
CA TRP A 72 -21.73 -59.36 -130.52
C TRP A 72 -20.94 -58.30 -129.73
N LYS A 73 -21.56 -57.27 -129.15
CA LYS A 73 -20.86 -56.17 -128.42
C LYS A 73 -21.19 -56.11 -126.93
N THR A 74 -20.19 -55.76 -126.11
CA THR A 74 -20.34 -55.42 -124.68
C THR A 74 -19.72 -54.05 -124.36
N THR A 75 -20.08 -53.44 -123.21
CA THR A 75 -19.53 -52.16 -122.75
C THR A 75 -18.64 -52.39 -121.53
N ALA A 76 -17.33 -52.21 -121.68
CA ALA A 76 -16.39 -52.34 -120.57
C ALA A 76 -16.34 -51.05 -119.74
N THR A 77 -16.48 -51.18 -118.41
CA THR A 77 -16.30 -50.08 -117.44
C THR A 77 -14.82 -49.79 -117.14
N LYS A 78 -13.93 -50.71 -117.50
CA LYS A 78 -12.48 -50.57 -117.39
C LYS A 78 -11.80 -51.48 -118.41
N VAL A 79 -10.85 -50.96 -119.19
CA VAL A 79 -10.02 -51.76 -120.12
C VAL A 79 -8.58 -51.61 -119.73
N VAL A 80 -7.94 -52.72 -119.35
CA VAL A 80 -6.57 -52.74 -118.87
C VAL A 80 -5.65 -53.55 -119.81
N ASP A 81 -4.36 -53.23 -119.83
CA ASP A 81 -3.32 -54.05 -120.47
C ASP A 81 -2.99 -55.29 -119.62
N GLU A 82 -2.15 -56.18 -120.14
CA GLU A 82 -1.65 -57.35 -119.40
C GLU A 82 -0.93 -57.00 -118.08
N ALA A 83 -0.52 -55.74 -117.88
CA ALA A 83 0.10 -55.25 -116.64
C ALA A 83 -0.91 -54.57 -115.68
N GLY A 84 -2.19 -54.48 -116.05
CA GLY A 84 -3.25 -53.89 -115.24
C GLY A 84 -3.39 -52.37 -115.36
N ASN A 85 -2.68 -51.72 -116.29
CA ASN A 85 -2.81 -50.30 -116.55
C ASN A 85 -3.98 -50.02 -117.49
N GLU A 86 -4.76 -48.99 -117.21
CA GLU A 86 -5.93 -48.65 -118.02
C GLU A 86 -5.52 -47.96 -119.33
N ILE A 87 -5.85 -48.57 -120.48
CA ILE A 87 -5.24 -48.21 -121.78
C ILE A 87 -6.11 -47.33 -122.69
N VAL A 88 -7.45 -47.32 -122.53
CA VAL A 88 -8.36 -46.48 -123.36
C VAL A 88 -9.68 -46.21 -122.62
N ASP A 89 -10.25 -45.03 -122.87
CA ASP A 89 -11.49 -44.43 -122.32
C ASP A 89 -12.63 -45.42 -122.02
N ALA A 90 -13.06 -45.43 -120.74
CA ALA A 90 -14.13 -46.28 -120.24
C ALA A 90 -15.47 -45.97 -120.94
N ASN A 91 -16.28 -47.02 -121.19
CA ASN A 91 -17.60 -46.99 -121.82
C ASN A 91 -17.69 -47.05 -123.37
N LYS A 92 -16.65 -47.49 -124.09
CA LYS A 92 -16.76 -47.79 -125.53
C LYS A 92 -17.18 -49.25 -125.78
N ALA A 93 -18.14 -49.46 -126.68
CA ALA A 93 -18.63 -50.79 -127.03
C ALA A 93 -17.55 -51.61 -127.76
N THR A 94 -17.13 -52.72 -127.15
CA THR A 94 -16.10 -53.65 -127.63
C THR A 94 -16.77 -54.89 -128.25
N ALA A 95 -16.27 -55.35 -129.39
CA ALA A 95 -16.79 -56.54 -130.07
C ALA A 95 -16.19 -57.81 -129.46
N VAL A 96 -17.04 -58.81 -129.28
CA VAL A 96 -16.72 -60.17 -128.85
C VAL A 96 -17.00 -61.09 -130.04
N ASN A 97 -15.95 -61.67 -130.61
CA ASN A 97 -16.01 -62.52 -131.78
C ASN A 97 -15.90 -64.01 -131.37
N PRO A 98 -16.28 -64.96 -132.24
CA PRO A 98 -16.09 -66.38 -131.98
C PRO A 98 -14.62 -66.71 -131.69
N GLY A 99 -14.31 -67.15 -130.46
CA GLY A 99 -12.96 -67.44 -129.98
C GLY A 99 -12.53 -66.65 -128.73
N ASP A 100 -13.23 -65.56 -128.39
CA ASP A 100 -12.93 -64.73 -127.23
C ASP A 100 -13.44 -65.34 -125.90
N SER A 101 -12.78 -65.04 -124.76
CA SER A 101 -13.15 -65.52 -123.41
C SER A 101 -13.76 -64.41 -122.53
N VAL A 102 -14.76 -64.75 -121.71
CA VAL A 102 -15.43 -63.83 -120.77
C VAL A 102 -15.46 -64.44 -119.35
N ASN A 103 -14.95 -63.70 -118.35
CA ASN A 103 -14.86 -64.14 -116.95
C ASN A 103 -15.66 -63.22 -115.99
N TYR A 104 -16.22 -63.79 -114.91
CA TYR A 104 -16.91 -63.07 -113.82
C TYR A 104 -16.13 -63.25 -112.49
N VAL A 105 -15.94 -62.19 -111.70
CA VAL A 105 -15.07 -62.16 -110.48
C VAL A 105 -15.78 -61.60 -109.24
N ASP A 106 -15.43 -62.11 -108.05
CA ASP A 106 -15.97 -61.69 -106.74
C ASP A 106 -15.42 -60.33 -106.26
N GLY A 107 -16.21 -59.59 -105.48
CA GLY A 107 -15.83 -58.32 -104.84
C GLY A 107 -15.54 -58.46 -103.35
N ASN A 108 -15.01 -57.41 -102.70
CA ASN A 108 -14.53 -57.45 -101.30
C ASN A 108 -15.54 -57.97 -100.25
N SER A 109 -16.84 -57.92 -100.53
CA SER A 109 -17.89 -58.48 -99.66
C SER A 109 -19.09 -59.01 -100.45
N THR A 110 -18.92 -59.23 -101.76
CA THR A 110 -19.99 -59.70 -102.66
C THR A 110 -19.51 -60.86 -103.51
N LYS A 111 -20.39 -61.83 -103.74
CA LYS A 111 -20.10 -63.04 -104.54
C LYS A 111 -20.94 -63.05 -105.81
N ALA A 112 -20.32 -63.28 -106.97
CA ALA A 112 -21.00 -63.33 -108.25
C ALA A 112 -21.58 -64.73 -108.53
N ASN A 113 -22.90 -64.84 -108.68
CA ASN A 113 -23.58 -66.09 -108.99
C ASN A 113 -24.02 -66.12 -110.46
N VAL A 114 -23.49 -67.05 -111.26
CA VAL A 114 -23.79 -67.22 -112.69
C VAL A 114 -24.60 -68.51 -112.91
N VAL A 115 -25.75 -68.40 -113.59
CA VAL A 115 -26.67 -69.53 -113.86
C VAL A 115 -27.04 -69.58 -115.34
N VAL A 116 -26.91 -70.74 -115.98
CA VAL A 116 -27.30 -70.97 -117.39
C VAL A 116 -28.57 -71.81 -117.46
N THR A 117 -29.57 -71.34 -118.21
CA THR A 117 -30.84 -72.03 -118.38
C THR A 117 -30.99 -72.52 -119.83
N LYS A 118 -31.23 -73.82 -120.04
CA LYS A 118 -31.53 -74.42 -121.35
C LYS A 118 -33.04 -74.41 -121.64
N ALA A 119 -33.44 -73.84 -122.77
CA ALA A 119 -34.79 -73.95 -123.30
C ALA A 119 -34.95 -75.22 -124.17
N ALA A 120 -36.19 -75.71 -124.30
CA ALA A 120 -36.50 -76.96 -125.01
C ALA A 120 -36.21 -76.93 -126.53
N ASP A 121 -35.98 -75.75 -127.10
CA ASP A 121 -35.57 -75.53 -128.49
C ASP A 121 -34.05 -75.59 -128.69
N GLY A 122 -33.28 -75.90 -127.64
CA GLY A 122 -31.83 -75.99 -127.67
C GLY A 122 -31.09 -74.68 -127.44
N LYS A 123 -31.78 -73.55 -127.21
CA LYS A 123 -31.13 -72.27 -126.89
C LYS A 123 -30.79 -72.15 -125.40
N GLU A 124 -29.65 -71.53 -125.09
CA GLU A 124 -29.17 -71.26 -123.74
C GLU A 124 -29.25 -69.77 -123.40
N THR A 125 -29.65 -69.44 -122.17
CA THR A 125 -29.64 -68.06 -121.62
C THR A 125 -28.77 -68.01 -120.35
N VAL A 126 -27.87 -67.04 -120.24
CA VAL A 126 -26.97 -66.84 -119.07
C VAL A 126 -27.47 -65.69 -118.19
N ASN A 127 -27.66 -65.92 -116.88
CA ASN A 127 -28.07 -64.93 -115.87
C ASN A 127 -26.99 -64.73 -114.80
N VAL A 128 -26.81 -63.49 -114.28
CA VAL A 128 -25.82 -63.14 -113.23
C VAL A 128 -26.45 -62.28 -112.11
N SER A 129 -26.21 -62.60 -110.83
CA SER A 129 -26.67 -61.85 -109.62
C SER A 129 -25.60 -61.73 -108.50
N TYR A 130 -25.79 -60.83 -107.50
CA TYR A 130 -24.83 -60.54 -106.40
C TYR A 130 -25.51 -60.45 -105.00
N ASP A 131 -24.89 -61.05 -103.96
CA ASP A 131 -25.33 -61.01 -102.54
C ASP A 131 -24.28 -60.37 -101.59
N LEU A 132 -24.68 -59.81 -100.43
CA LEU A 132 -23.79 -59.18 -99.42
C LEU A 132 -23.74 -60.00 -98.10
N VAL A 133 -22.55 -60.28 -97.55
CA VAL A 133 -22.36 -61.09 -96.32
C VAL A 133 -21.89 -60.24 -95.13
N THR A 134 -22.51 -60.38 -93.94
CA THR A 134 -22.06 -59.80 -92.66
C THR A 134 -21.92 -60.89 -91.59
N GLU A 135 -20.72 -61.10 -91.03
CA GLU A 135 -20.46 -62.08 -89.95
C GLU A 135 -20.51 -61.43 -88.54
N ASP A 136 -21.27 -62.09 -87.66
CA ASP A 136 -21.35 -62.07 -86.17
C ASP A 136 -21.66 -60.81 -85.34
N HIS A 137 -22.57 -61.00 -84.37
CA HIS A 137 -22.94 -60.08 -83.29
C HIS A 137 -22.44 -60.66 -81.95
N LEU A 138 -21.77 -59.87 -81.10
CA LEU A 138 -21.30 -60.31 -79.78
C LEU A 138 -22.02 -59.61 -78.61
N THR A 139 -22.27 -60.38 -77.56
CA THR A 139 -22.89 -60.04 -76.27
C THR A 139 -22.01 -59.15 -75.38
N PRO A 140 -22.59 -58.34 -74.45
CA PRO A 140 -21.81 -57.46 -73.56
C PRO A 140 -20.92 -58.24 -72.59
N VAL A 141 -19.67 -57.79 -72.40
CA VAL A 141 -18.76 -58.25 -71.34
C VAL A 141 -18.96 -57.38 -70.10
N ALA A 142 -19.10 -57.98 -68.92
CA ALA A 142 -19.11 -57.24 -67.65
C ALA A 142 -17.71 -56.68 -67.36
N ASN A 143 -17.61 -55.38 -67.10
CA ASN A 143 -16.37 -54.69 -66.80
C ASN A 143 -16.32 -54.35 -65.30
N ASP A 144 -15.62 -55.18 -64.51
CA ASP A 144 -15.43 -55.00 -63.06
C ASP A 144 -14.23 -54.08 -62.73
N ALA A 145 -13.71 -53.31 -63.70
CA ALA A 145 -12.54 -52.47 -63.51
C ALA A 145 -12.91 -51.14 -62.80
N LYS A 146 -12.16 -50.78 -61.76
CA LYS A 146 -12.29 -49.50 -61.03
C LYS A 146 -11.78 -48.27 -61.78
N SER A 147 -11.35 -48.42 -63.03
CA SER A 147 -10.89 -47.32 -63.87
C SER A 147 -11.10 -47.62 -65.36
N VAL A 148 -11.61 -46.63 -66.09
CA VAL A 148 -11.59 -46.62 -67.56
C VAL A 148 -10.31 -45.93 -68.04
N THR A 149 -9.55 -46.62 -68.89
CA THR A 149 -8.33 -46.09 -69.52
C THR A 149 -8.64 -45.40 -70.85
N LYS A 150 -7.93 -44.31 -71.14
CA LYS A 150 -8.04 -43.60 -72.43
C LYS A 150 -7.69 -44.56 -73.59
N PRO A 151 -8.49 -44.62 -74.68
CA PRO A 151 -8.15 -45.46 -75.83
C PRO A 151 -6.80 -45.07 -76.44
N THR A 152 -5.93 -46.06 -76.66
CA THR A 152 -4.56 -45.84 -77.16
C THR A 152 -4.38 -46.12 -78.65
N ASN A 153 -5.42 -46.60 -79.35
CA ASN A 153 -5.33 -47.02 -80.76
C ASN A 153 -6.27 -46.18 -81.66
N ILE A 154 -5.98 -44.89 -81.79
CA ILE A 154 -6.58 -44.04 -82.82
C ILE A 154 -5.59 -44.01 -83.98
N ASP A 155 -5.76 -44.89 -84.97
CA ASP A 155 -5.03 -44.71 -86.22
C ASP A 155 -5.54 -43.44 -86.92
N ALA A 156 -4.74 -42.84 -87.81
CA ALA A 156 -5.06 -41.56 -88.42
C ALA A 156 -6.26 -41.59 -89.40
N LYS A 157 -7.04 -42.68 -89.42
CA LYS A 157 -8.28 -42.82 -90.19
C LYS A 157 -9.47 -42.81 -89.22
N GLY A 158 -9.79 -41.64 -88.67
CA GLY A 158 -10.97 -41.41 -87.80
C GLY A 158 -12.34 -41.58 -88.49
N LYS A 159 -12.52 -42.61 -89.33
CA LYS A 159 -13.76 -42.99 -90.02
C LYS A 159 -14.22 -44.41 -89.68
N ASP A 160 -13.54 -45.10 -88.76
CA ASP A 160 -13.99 -46.41 -88.30
C ASP A 160 -15.20 -46.25 -87.37
N ALA A 161 -16.25 -47.03 -87.62
CA ALA A 161 -17.42 -47.05 -86.76
C ALA A 161 -17.05 -47.71 -85.42
N ALA A 162 -17.28 -47.00 -84.31
CA ALA A 162 -17.15 -47.57 -82.97
C ALA A 162 -18.08 -48.79 -82.83
N THR A 163 -17.59 -49.89 -82.29
CA THR A 163 -18.44 -51.05 -82.01
C THR A 163 -19.39 -50.73 -80.84
N VAL A 164 -20.49 -51.47 -80.73
CA VAL A 164 -21.41 -51.34 -79.57
C VAL A 164 -20.67 -51.57 -78.24
N ASN A 165 -19.64 -52.43 -78.24
CA ASN A 165 -18.80 -52.68 -77.07
C ASN A 165 -17.92 -51.48 -76.70
N ASP A 166 -17.43 -50.71 -77.68
CA ASP A 166 -16.66 -49.48 -77.42
C ASP A 166 -17.52 -48.40 -76.78
N VAL A 167 -18.79 -48.29 -77.20
CA VAL A 167 -19.74 -47.31 -76.65
C VAL A 167 -20.17 -47.68 -75.23
N LEU A 168 -20.46 -48.96 -74.96
CA LEU A 168 -20.90 -49.40 -73.63
C LEU A 168 -19.78 -49.35 -72.56
N ASN A 169 -18.51 -49.50 -72.97
CA ASN A 169 -17.36 -49.38 -72.08
C ASN A 169 -16.78 -47.95 -71.98
N ALA A 170 -17.33 -46.98 -72.71
CA ALA A 170 -16.97 -45.57 -72.55
C ALA A 170 -17.58 -45.01 -71.24
N GLY A 171 -16.80 -44.19 -70.52
CA GLY A 171 -17.18 -43.66 -69.22
C GLY A 171 -16.19 -42.62 -68.66
N TRP A 172 -16.30 -42.31 -67.36
CA TRP A 172 -15.39 -41.43 -66.62
C TRP A 172 -15.05 -41.99 -65.24
N ASN A 173 -13.94 -41.54 -64.63
CA ASN A 173 -13.49 -42.00 -63.32
C ASN A 173 -14.02 -41.09 -62.20
N LEU A 174 -14.69 -41.66 -61.18
CA LEU A 174 -15.10 -40.95 -59.96
C LEU A 174 -13.96 -40.96 -58.95
N GLN A 175 -13.58 -39.78 -58.45
CA GLN A 175 -12.54 -39.62 -57.44
C GLN A 175 -13.06 -38.91 -56.19
N ALA A 176 -12.53 -39.25 -55.03
CA ALA A 176 -12.78 -38.56 -53.77
C ALA A 176 -11.46 -38.40 -53.01
N ASN A 177 -11.15 -37.17 -52.59
CA ASN A 177 -9.88 -36.82 -51.95
C ASN A 177 -8.66 -37.30 -52.77
N ASP A 178 -8.68 -37.02 -54.08
CA ASP A 178 -7.63 -37.37 -55.04
C ASP A 178 -7.39 -38.88 -55.28
N GLU A 179 -8.19 -39.76 -54.67
CA GLU A 179 -8.12 -41.22 -54.86
C GLU A 179 -9.21 -41.73 -55.82
N ALA A 180 -8.89 -42.73 -56.65
CA ALA A 180 -9.84 -43.36 -57.55
C ALA A 180 -10.84 -44.23 -56.78
N VAL A 181 -12.12 -43.87 -56.87
CA VAL A 181 -13.21 -44.56 -56.16
C VAL A 181 -13.88 -45.58 -57.07
N ASP A 182 -14.21 -45.19 -58.31
CA ASP A 182 -14.96 -46.05 -59.24
C ASP A 182 -14.83 -45.61 -60.72
N ALA A 183 -15.17 -46.50 -61.65
CA ALA A 183 -15.35 -46.18 -63.07
C ALA A 183 -16.85 -46.15 -63.41
N VAL A 184 -17.33 -44.98 -63.84
CA VAL A 184 -18.74 -44.76 -64.17
C VAL A 184 -18.93 -44.91 -65.68
N THR A 185 -19.54 -46.01 -66.11
CA THR A 185 -19.91 -46.31 -67.51
C THR A 185 -21.40 -46.12 -67.77
N HIS A 186 -21.82 -46.33 -69.02
CA HIS A 186 -23.22 -46.21 -69.43
C HIS A 186 -24.11 -47.20 -68.67
N GLY A 187 -24.98 -46.68 -67.80
CA GLY A 187 -25.93 -47.45 -66.99
C GLY A 187 -25.69 -47.40 -65.48
N ASN A 188 -24.58 -46.85 -65.00
CA ASN A 188 -24.35 -46.69 -63.55
C ASN A 188 -25.15 -45.53 -62.95
N ASN A 189 -25.57 -45.69 -61.67
CA ASN A 189 -26.17 -44.62 -60.87
C ASN A 189 -25.13 -44.00 -59.93
N VAL A 190 -25.04 -42.67 -59.90
CA VAL A 190 -24.27 -41.92 -58.89
C VAL A 190 -25.24 -41.28 -57.90
N ASN A 191 -25.10 -41.58 -56.60
CA ASN A 191 -26.00 -41.10 -55.55
C ASN A 191 -25.23 -40.35 -54.45
N PHE A 192 -25.57 -39.08 -54.22
CA PHE A 192 -24.99 -38.24 -53.16
C PHE A 192 -25.92 -38.23 -51.93
N THR A 193 -25.47 -38.71 -50.77
CA THR A 193 -26.31 -38.85 -49.56
C THR A 193 -25.72 -38.16 -48.32
N SER A 194 -26.56 -37.53 -47.50
CA SER A 194 -26.23 -37.08 -46.12
C SER A 194 -27.30 -37.61 -45.17
N LYS A 195 -27.07 -38.82 -44.63
CA LYS A 195 -28.05 -39.53 -43.78
C LYS A 195 -28.26 -38.86 -42.41
N ASP A 196 -27.29 -38.09 -41.95
CA ASP A 196 -27.28 -37.37 -40.67
C ASP A 196 -27.83 -35.93 -40.76
N GLY A 197 -28.16 -35.46 -41.97
CA GLY A 197 -28.68 -34.12 -42.20
C GLY A 197 -27.66 -32.99 -41.97
N SER A 198 -26.37 -33.30 -41.89
CA SER A 198 -25.30 -32.31 -41.75
C SER A 198 -25.14 -31.45 -43.01
N VAL A 199 -25.41 -32.03 -44.19
CA VAL A 199 -25.41 -31.32 -45.48
C VAL A 199 -26.75 -31.53 -46.16
N LYS A 200 -27.47 -30.44 -46.41
CA LYS A 200 -28.66 -30.46 -47.25
C LYS A 200 -28.21 -30.46 -48.72
N ILE A 201 -28.56 -31.53 -49.43
CA ILE A 201 -28.26 -31.72 -50.85
C ILE A 201 -29.55 -31.48 -51.64
N THR A 202 -29.53 -30.52 -52.56
CA THR A 202 -30.69 -30.22 -53.42
C THR A 202 -30.29 -30.38 -54.88
N ALA A 203 -30.97 -31.27 -55.62
CA ALA A 203 -30.73 -31.50 -57.04
C ALA A 203 -31.78 -30.78 -57.90
N LYS A 204 -31.34 -30.18 -59.02
CA LYS A 204 -32.21 -29.62 -60.06
C LYS A 204 -31.72 -30.09 -61.43
N SER A 205 -32.64 -30.51 -62.28
CA SER A 205 -32.36 -30.88 -63.67
C SER A 205 -33.39 -30.28 -64.60
N ASP A 206 -32.94 -29.76 -65.74
CA ASP A 206 -33.78 -29.24 -66.82
C ASP A 206 -33.78 -30.14 -68.06
N GLY A 207 -33.26 -31.36 -67.94
CA GLY A 207 -33.10 -32.31 -69.04
C GLY A 207 -31.84 -32.11 -69.89
N SER A 208 -31.16 -30.97 -69.79
CA SER A 208 -29.87 -30.69 -70.46
C SER A 208 -28.70 -30.58 -69.48
N THR A 209 -28.96 -30.04 -68.29
CA THR A 209 -27.98 -29.81 -67.23
C THR A 209 -28.52 -30.31 -65.91
N SER A 210 -27.69 -31.03 -65.15
CA SER A 210 -27.98 -31.43 -63.77
C SER A 210 -27.07 -30.66 -62.82
N SER A 211 -27.66 -29.98 -61.83
CA SER A 211 -26.96 -29.18 -60.83
C SER A 211 -27.24 -29.70 -59.42
N LEU A 212 -26.20 -29.72 -58.58
CA LEU A 212 -26.30 -30.02 -57.16
C LEU A 212 -25.90 -28.79 -56.35
N ASP A 213 -26.72 -28.44 -55.36
CA ASP A 213 -26.44 -27.41 -54.37
C ASP A 213 -26.23 -28.05 -52.99
N PHE A 214 -25.11 -27.72 -52.35
CA PHE A 214 -24.69 -28.25 -51.05
C PHE A 214 -24.75 -27.14 -50.00
N ALA A 215 -25.69 -27.23 -49.06
CA ALA A 215 -25.81 -26.30 -47.95
C ALA A 215 -25.53 -26.99 -46.61
N VAL A 216 -24.55 -26.49 -45.85
CA VAL A 216 -24.21 -27.02 -44.53
C VAL A 216 -25.26 -26.57 -43.50
N ASN A 217 -25.79 -27.50 -42.70
CA ASN A 217 -26.72 -27.18 -41.62
C ASN A 217 -25.95 -26.75 -40.36
N ALA A 218 -25.75 -25.44 -40.19
CA ALA A 218 -25.00 -24.87 -39.07
C ALA A 218 -25.57 -25.24 -37.68
N THR A 219 -26.88 -25.45 -37.57
CA THR A 219 -27.55 -25.81 -36.29
C THR A 219 -27.15 -27.21 -35.81
N SER A 220 -26.95 -28.16 -36.73
CA SER A 220 -26.52 -29.52 -36.41
C SER A 220 -25.07 -29.58 -35.91
N ILE A 221 -24.21 -28.65 -36.36
CA ILE A 221 -22.83 -28.51 -35.88
C ILE A 221 -22.81 -27.91 -34.46
N VAL A 222 -23.63 -26.90 -34.18
CA VAL A 222 -23.68 -26.26 -32.86
C VAL A 222 -24.16 -27.23 -31.77
N ASN A 223 -25.15 -28.07 -32.04
CA ASN A 223 -25.69 -29.01 -31.03
C ASN A 223 -24.74 -30.17 -30.69
N GLN A 224 -23.84 -30.57 -31.59
CA GLN A 224 -22.88 -31.66 -31.32
C GLN A 224 -21.63 -31.19 -30.55
N VAL A 225 -21.39 -29.88 -30.48
CA VAL A 225 -20.16 -29.29 -29.90
C VAL A 225 -20.47 -28.21 -28.84
N ALA A 226 -21.71 -28.12 -28.35
CA ALA A 226 -22.13 -27.13 -27.37
C ALA A 226 -21.51 -27.37 -25.98
N GLY A 227 -20.88 -26.33 -25.42
CA GLY A 227 -20.32 -26.32 -24.07
C GLY A 227 -21.01 -25.26 -23.21
N THR A 228 -21.14 -25.50 -21.91
CA THR A 228 -21.69 -24.49 -20.98
C THR A 228 -20.56 -23.84 -20.19
N ILE A 229 -20.64 -22.52 -20.03
CA ILE A 229 -19.81 -21.77 -19.08
C ILE A 229 -20.68 -21.45 -17.87
N SER A 230 -20.12 -21.58 -16.69
CA SER A 230 -20.79 -21.35 -15.41
C SER A 230 -19.91 -20.48 -14.50
N TYR A 231 -20.48 -20.03 -13.38
CA TYR A 231 -19.76 -19.30 -12.35
C TYR A 231 -20.04 -19.93 -10.99
N ASN A 232 -19.06 -19.89 -10.10
CA ASN A 232 -19.20 -20.40 -8.74
C ASN A 232 -19.44 -19.25 -7.73
N LYS A 233 -19.72 -19.59 -6.47
CA LYS A 233 -19.92 -18.60 -5.38
C LYS A 233 -18.67 -17.74 -5.10
N ASP A 234 -17.51 -18.18 -5.57
CA ASP A 234 -16.23 -17.48 -5.43
C ASP A 234 -16.02 -16.44 -6.55
N GLY A 235 -17.01 -16.25 -7.43
CA GLY A 235 -16.94 -15.28 -8.53
C GLY A 235 -16.07 -15.72 -9.71
N LYS A 236 -15.63 -16.99 -9.75
CA LYS A 236 -14.77 -17.53 -10.82
C LYS A 236 -15.60 -18.16 -11.94
N ALA A 237 -15.24 -17.87 -13.18
CA ALA A 237 -15.77 -18.57 -14.35
C ALA A 237 -15.19 -19.99 -14.45
N THR A 238 -16.03 -20.96 -14.79
CA THR A 238 -15.66 -22.36 -15.02
C THR A 238 -16.33 -22.90 -16.28
N THR A 239 -15.58 -23.63 -17.09
CA THR A 239 -16.12 -24.35 -18.25
C THR A 239 -16.51 -25.76 -17.82
N ASN A 240 -17.66 -26.25 -18.28
CA ASN A 240 -18.02 -27.66 -18.14
C ASN A 240 -17.71 -28.37 -19.46
N GLY A 241 -16.56 -29.03 -19.53
CA GLY A 241 -16.10 -29.76 -20.73
C GLY A 241 -14.58 -29.82 -20.85
N ASP A 242 -14.10 -30.37 -21.96
CA ASP A 242 -12.68 -30.51 -22.32
C ASP A 242 -12.04 -29.20 -22.85
N GLY A 243 -12.75 -28.08 -22.76
CA GLY A 243 -12.32 -26.77 -23.27
C GLY A 243 -12.40 -26.61 -24.79
N LYS A 244 -12.88 -27.61 -25.54
CA LYS A 244 -12.97 -27.58 -27.02
C LYS A 244 -14.37 -27.29 -27.55
N ARG A 245 -15.32 -27.04 -26.65
CA ARG A 245 -16.74 -26.82 -26.95
C ARG A 245 -17.09 -25.34 -27.06
N ILE A 246 -18.14 -25.01 -27.81
CA ILE A 246 -18.58 -23.64 -28.11
C ILE A 246 -19.72 -23.24 -27.15
N ALA A 247 -19.59 -22.08 -26.49
CA ALA A 247 -20.62 -21.49 -25.63
C ALA A 247 -21.47 -20.47 -26.40
N THR A 248 -22.72 -20.25 -25.97
CA THR A 248 -23.55 -19.20 -26.59
C THR A 248 -23.14 -17.81 -26.11
N VAL A 249 -23.49 -16.77 -26.87
CA VAL A 249 -23.28 -15.37 -26.47
C VAL A 249 -23.98 -15.07 -25.13
N GLY A 250 -25.16 -15.66 -24.90
CA GLY A 250 -25.90 -15.53 -23.65
C GLY A 250 -25.16 -16.15 -22.46
N ASP A 251 -24.59 -17.34 -22.63
CA ASP A 251 -23.81 -18.01 -21.56
C ASP A 251 -22.59 -17.20 -21.16
N VAL A 252 -21.88 -16.65 -22.16
CA VAL A 252 -20.70 -15.82 -21.95
C VAL A 252 -21.08 -14.53 -21.23
N ALA A 253 -22.09 -13.79 -21.71
CA ALA A 253 -22.53 -12.55 -21.11
C ALA A 253 -23.04 -12.75 -19.67
N ASN A 254 -23.85 -13.79 -19.43
CA ASN A 254 -24.35 -14.13 -18.10
C ASN A 254 -23.21 -14.50 -17.15
N THR A 255 -22.24 -15.29 -17.61
CA THR A 255 -21.08 -15.63 -16.78
C THR A 255 -20.30 -14.37 -16.42
N ILE A 256 -19.95 -13.54 -17.40
CA ILE A 256 -19.20 -12.28 -17.18
C ILE A 256 -19.89 -11.40 -16.14
N ASN A 257 -21.20 -11.18 -16.28
CA ASN A 257 -21.97 -10.31 -15.40
C ASN A 257 -22.11 -10.82 -13.95
N ASN A 258 -21.87 -12.11 -13.71
CA ASN A 258 -21.97 -12.74 -12.38
C ASN A 258 -20.62 -13.16 -11.80
N THR A 259 -19.56 -13.13 -12.58
CA THR A 259 -18.17 -13.33 -12.10
C THR A 259 -17.56 -12.02 -11.60
N GLY A 260 -16.47 -12.13 -10.83
CA GLY A 260 -15.84 -10.96 -10.24
C GLY A 260 -14.68 -11.34 -9.33
N TRP A 261 -14.18 -10.35 -8.58
CA TRP A 261 -13.17 -10.57 -7.55
C TRP A 261 -13.82 -10.54 -6.16
N LEU A 262 -13.19 -11.22 -5.20
CA LEU A 262 -13.69 -11.32 -3.83
C LEU A 262 -13.15 -10.18 -2.96
N THR A 263 -14.01 -9.62 -2.12
CA THR A 263 -13.65 -8.64 -1.08
C THR A 263 -14.28 -8.99 0.25
N ASN A 264 -13.57 -8.73 1.35
CA ASN A 264 -14.11 -8.87 2.69
C ASN A 264 -14.79 -7.56 3.10
N VAL A 265 -16.06 -7.65 3.47
CA VAL A 265 -16.90 -6.53 3.86
C VAL A 265 -17.23 -6.68 5.34
N THR A 266 -16.95 -5.65 6.12
CA THR A 266 -17.32 -5.59 7.53
C THR A 266 -18.59 -4.77 7.67
N ASP A 267 -19.62 -5.31 8.34
CA ASP A 267 -20.85 -4.56 8.61
C ASP A 267 -20.66 -3.53 9.74
N ALA A 268 -21.69 -2.70 9.98
CA ALA A 268 -21.67 -1.69 11.04
C ALA A 268 -21.55 -2.26 12.47
N LYS A 269 -21.67 -3.58 12.63
CA LYS A 269 -21.54 -4.31 13.90
C LYS A 269 -20.20 -5.04 14.02
N GLY A 270 -19.32 -4.94 13.02
CA GLY A 270 -18.01 -5.58 13.02
C GLY A 270 -17.97 -7.00 12.43
N ASN A 271 -19.05 -7.52 11.85
CA ASN A 271 -19.06 -8.86 11.25
C ASN A 271 -18.44 -8.82 9.85
N VAL A 272 -17.47 -9.69 9.59
CA VAL A 272 -16.80 -9.82 8.29
C VAL A 272 -17.50 -10.87 7.43
N THR A 273 -17.87 -10.50 6.20
CA THR A 273 -18.43 -11.40 5.18
C THR A 273 -17.73 -11.19 3.85
N THR A 274 -17.49 -12.26 3.09
CA THR A 274 -16.91 -12.15 1.75
C THR A 274 -18.00 -11.88 0.72
N LYS A 275 -17.79 -10.92 -0.16
CA LYS A 275 -18.68 -10.61 -1.30
C LYS A 275 -17.91 -10.60 -2.62
N VAL A 276 -18.60 -10.99 -3.69
CA VAL A 276 -18.10 -10.87 -5.07
C VAL A 276 -18.41 -9.47 -5.58
N VAL A 277 -17.40 -8.78 -6.10
CA VAL A 277 -17.55 -7.50 -6.83
C VAL A 277 -17.68 -7.83 -8.31
N THR A 278 -18.91 -7.80 -8.82
CA THR A 278 -19.24 -8.05 -10.23
C THR A 278 -19.06 -6.79 -11.10
N PRO A 279 -19.08 -6.87 -12.44
CA PRO A 279 -18.85 -5.71 -13.32
C PRO A 279 -19.74 -4.49 -13.07
N ASN A 280 -20.97 -4.69 -12.56
CA ASN A 280 -21.90 -3.60 -12.25
C ASN A 280 -21.88 -3.19 -10.75
N THR A 281 -20.94 -3.70 -9.96
CA THR A 281 -20.80 -3.37 -8.55
C THR A 281 -19.90 -2.15 -8.37
N GLN A 282 -20.45 -1.05 -7.86
CA GLN A 282 -19.66 0.12 -7.49
C GLN A 282 -18.96 -0.09 -6.14
N VAL A 283 -17.66 0.18 -6.07
CA VAL A 283 -16.87 0.17 -4.83
C VAL A 283 -16.58 1.60 -4.42
N ASN A 284 -17.02 1.98 -3.22
CA ASN A 284 -16.84 3.32 -2.67
C ASN A 284 -15.65 3.36 -1.70
N TYR A 285 -14.71 4.27 -1.94
CA TYR A 285 -13.61 4.56 -1.02
C TYR A 285 -13.97 5.77 -0.17
N VAL A 286 -14.35 5.52 1.08
CA VAL A 286 -14.79 6.55 2.03
C VAL A 286 -13.63 7.06 2.87
N ASN A 287 -13.65 8.36 3.17
CA ASN A 287 -12.67 9.00 4.06
C ASN A 287 -12.95 8.61 5.51
N GLY A 288 -11.89 8.40 6.29
CA GLY A 288 -11.96 8.34 7.75
C GLY A 288 -11.71 9.71 8.39
N ASP A 289 -11.82 9.80 9.72
CA ASP A 289 -11.69 11.08 10.45
C ASP A 289 -10.31 11.75 10.32
N GLY A 290 -9.26 10.97 10.04
CA GLY A 290 -7.90 11.45 9.83
C GLY A 290 -7.27 11.00 8.51
N THR A 291 -8.00 10.27 7.68
CA THR A 291 -7.49 9.69 6.43
C THR A 291 -8.37 10.04 5.24
N LYS A 292 -7.74 10.44 4.15
CA LYS A 292 -8.41 10.68 2.87
C LYS A 292 -8.00 9.58 1.89
N ALA A 293 -8.98 8.84 1.40
CA ALA A 293 -8.75 7.93 0.28
C ALA A 293 -8.66 8.77 -1.00
N ASN A 294 -7.54 8.65 -1.72
CA ASN A 294 -7.31 9.32 -2.98
C ASN A 294 -7.14 8.28 -4.08
N VAL A 295 -8.09 8.26 -5.01
CA VAL A 295 -8.16 7.32 -6.13
C VAL A 295 -7.80 8.08 -7.40
N VAL A 296 -6.73 7.67 -8.07
CA VAL A 296 -6.23 8.35 -9.27
C VAL A 296 -6.05 7.33 -10.38
N ALA A 297 -6.44 7.70 -11.61
CA ALA A 297 -6.16 6.88 -12.78
C ALA A 297 -4.66 6.87 -13.05
N ASN A 298 -4.07 5.67 -13.06
CA ASN A 298 -2.65 5.50 -13.35
C ASN A 298 -2.47 5.34 -14.86
N SER A 299 -1.95 6.39 -15.51
CA SER A 299 -1.72 6.40 -16.96
C SER A 299 -0.63 5.44 -17.43
N THR A 300 0.25 4.99 -16.53
CA THR A 300 1.35 4.08 -16.84
C THR A 300 0.90 2.62 -16.84
N THR A 301 0.09 2.22 -15.85
CA THR A 301 -0.40 0.84 -15.72
C THR A 301 -1.79 0.63 -16.32
N GLY A 302 -2.52 1.71 -16.63
CA GLY A 302 -3.92 1.67 -17.06
C GLY A 302 -4.91 1.35 -15.93
N GLY A 303 -4.43 1.20 -14.69
CA GLY A 303 -5.23 0.86 -13.51
C GLY A 303 -5.67 2.08 -12.68
N LEU A 304 -6.18 1.80 -11.47
CA LEU A 304 -6.52 2.81 -10.46
C LEU A 304 -5.58 2.65 -9.26
N ASP A 305 -4.87 3.72 -8.90
CA ASP A 305 -4.08 3.76 -7.67
C ASP A 305 -4.93 4.31 -6.53
N VAL A 306 -5.02 3.55 -5.43
CA VAL A 306 -5.70 3.97 -4.22
C VAL A 306 -4.66 4.25 -3.14
N THR A 307 -4.59 5.50 -2.70
CA THR A 307 -3.69 5.95 -1.63
C THR A 307 -4.51 6.40 -0.42
N PHE A 308 -4.01 6.13 0.78
CA PHE A 308 -4.62 6.60 2.03
C PHE A 308 -3.72 7.66 2.65
N ASN A 309 -4.05 8.92 2.39
CA ASN A 309 -3.29 10.05 2.91
C ASN A 309 -3.75 10.36 4.33
N VAL A 310 -2.82 10.43 5.28
CA VAL A 310 -3.10 10.87 6.65
C VAL A 310 -3.01 12.39 6.71
N LYS A 311 -3.96 13.04 7.39
CA LYS A 311 -3.97 14.48 7.61
C LYS A 311 -3.67 14.78 9.07
N SER A 312 -2.73 15.69 9.32
CA SER A 312 -2.60 16.30 10.65
C SER A 312 -3.71 17.33 10.88
N ALA A 313 -4.36 17.27 12.04
CA ALA A 313 -5.30 18.30 12.46
C ALA A 313 -4.60 19.64 12.72
N ASN A 314 -3.37 19.61 13.24
CA ASN A 314 -2.54 20.80 13.44
C ASN A 314 -1.10 20.52 12.95
N PRO A 315 -0.66 21.15 11.84
CA PRO A 315 0.68 20.95 11.29
C PRO A 315 1.80 21.48 12.20
N GLU A 316 1.50 22.27 13.23
CA GLU A 316 2.50 22.79 14.17
C GLU A 316 2.88 21.76 15.25
N THR A 317 1.95 20.87 15.66
CA THR A 317 2.24 19.80 16.64
C THR A 317 2.70 18.50 15.98
N LEU A 318 2.15 18.19 14.80
CA LEU A 318 2.39 16.95 14.08
C LEU A 318 2.36 17.21 12.58
N THR A 319 3.37 16.79 11.84
CA THR A 319 3.40 16.86 10.38
C THR A 319 3.26 15.47 9.77
N VAL A 320 2.69 15.43 8.56
CA VAL A 320 2.63 14.23 7.72
C VAL A 320 3.23 14.61 6.38
N ASP A 321 4.27 13.91 5.95
CA ASP A 321 4.91 14.11 4.65
C ASP A 321 5.32 12.76 4.01
N GLY A 322 6.07 12.80 2.91
CA GLY A 322 6.50 11.59 2.18
C GLY A 322 7.38 10.64 2.99
N ASN A 323 7.91 11.08 4.14
CA ASN A 323 8.69 10.26 5.06
C ASN A 323 7.83 9.69 6.21
N GLY A 324 6.54 10.01 6.27
CA GLY A 324 5.59 9.50 7.26
C GLY A 324 5.09 10.56 8.25
N VAL A 325 4.74 10.11 9.46
CA VAL A 325 4.19 10.96 10.53
C VAL A 325 5.30 11.37 11.49
N LYS A 326 5.42 12.68 11.74
CA LYS A 326 6.43 13.25 12.65
C LYS A 326 5.77 14.14 13.69
N VAL A 327 6.13 13.95 14.96
CA VAL A 327 5.80 14.90 16.03
C VAL A 327 6.80 16.04 15.99
N ASN A 328 6.29 17.27 15.96
CA ASN A 328 7.12 18.46 16.03
C ASN A 328 7.45 18.75 17.50
N THR A 329 8.70 18.52 17.86
CA THR A 329 9.18 18.85 19.20
C THR A 329 9.65 20.30 19.27
N GLY A 330 9.37 20.95 20.39
CA GLY A 330 9.77 22.31 20.69
C GLY A 330 10.94 22.39 21.65
N SER A 331 11.61 23.54 21.66
CA SER A 331 12.67 23.83 22.63
C SER A 331 12.16 24.71 23.77
N ILE A 332 12.50 24.31 25.00
CA ILE A 332 12.32 25.12 26.20
C ILE A 332 13.67 25.73 26.57
N THR A 333 13.70 27.03 26.83
CA THR A 333 14.87 27.73 27.34
C THR A 333 14.91 27.58 28.85
N GLU A 334 15.95 26.91 29.34
CA GLU A 334 16.21 26.70 30.76
C GLU A 334 16.41 28.04 31.50
N ALA A 335 16.05 28.07 32.78
CA ALA A 335 16.23 29.25 33.61
C ALA A 335 17.71 29.50 33.93
N THR A 336 18.11 30.77 33.91
CA THR A 336 19.46 31.22 34.32
C THR A 336 19.50 31.61 35.79
N ASP A 337 20.67 31.51 36.42
CA ASP A 337 20.93 32.00 37.78
C ASP A 337 21.69 33.34 37.81
N VAL A 338 22.03 33.89 36.64
CA VAL A 338 22.76 35.15 36.48
C VAL A 338 21.98 36.32 37.10
N ALA A 339 22.62 37.03 38.03
CA ALA A 339 22.05 38.22 38.67
C ALA A 339 21.79 39.34 37.65
N GLY A 340 20.66 40.04 37.80
CA GLY A 340 20.25 41.11 36.88
C GLY A 340 19.62 40.65 35.56
N ASP A 341 19.64 39.35 35.24
CA ASP A 341 18.96 38.81 34.05
C ASP A 341 17.43 38.87 34.22
N ALA A 342 16.72 39.35 33.19
CA ALA A 342 15.26 39.47 33.19
C ALA A 342 14.53 38.12 33.33
N ASN A 343 15.21 37.02 32.96
CA ASN A 343 14.71 35.65 33.04
C ASN A 343 15.39 34.85 34.16
N ARG A 344 16.04 35.49 35.13
CA ARG A 344 16.62 34.80 36.28
C ARG A 344 15.56 33.96 37.00
N GLY A 345 15.84 32.65 37.15
CA GLY A 345 14.95 31.65 37.75
C GLY A 345 13.71 31.30 36.92
N LYS A 346 13.52 31.93 35.75
CA LYS A 346 12.34 31.77 34.89
C LYS A 346 12.66 30.92 33.66
N VAL A 347 11.89 29.85 33.49
CA VAL A 347 11.87 29.05 32.25
C VAL A 347 11.03 29.77 31.20
N THR A 348 11.50 29.79 29.95
CA THR A 348 10.79 30.41 28.83
C THR A 348 10.70 29.47 27.63
N VAL A 349 9.78 29.75 26.71
CA VAL A 349 9.69 29.02 25.44
C VAL A 349 10.42 29.82 24.38
N ALA A 350 11.23 29.16 23.56
CA ALA A 350 11.92 29.83 22.46
C ALA A 350 10.91 30.40 21.45
N ALA A 351 11.28 31.50 20.79
CA ALA A 351 10.40 32.17 19.84
C ALA A 351 9.98 31.22 18.71
N GLY A 352 8.67 31.15 18.43
CA GLY A 352 8.11 30.25 17.41
C GLY A 352 7.88 28.80 17.84
N GLU A 353 8.23 28.43 19.08
CA GLU A 353 8.12 27.04 19.56
C GLU A 353 6.85 26.78 20.41
N GLY A 354 6.03 27.81 20.68
CA GLY A 354 4.91 27.76 21.62
C GLY A 354 3.83 26.71 21.36
N ASN A 355 3.64 26.31 20.10
CA ASN A 355 2.63 25.33 19.69
C ASN A 355 3.19 23.92 19.45
N LYS A 356 4.48 23.71 19.72
CA LYS A 356 5.14 22.40 19.55
C LYS A 356 5.10 21.57 20.83
N VAL A 357 5.40 20.28 20.72
CA VAL A 357 5.36 19.33 21.85
C VAL A 357 6.68 19.34 22.61
N ALA A 358 6.65 19.51 23.93
CA ALA A 358 7.84 19.35 24.78
C ALA A 358 8.17 17.86 24.96
N THR A 359 9.46 17.51 24.91
CA THR A 359 9.92 16.16 25.26
C THR A 359 9.99 15.98 26.78
N VAL A 360 10.02 14.73 27.25
CA VAL A 360 10.25 14.42 28.68
C VAL A 360 11.55 15.03 29.20
N GLN A 361 12.60 15.09 28.38
CA GLN A 361 13.87 15.74 28.73
C GLN A 361 13.71 17.25 28.87
N ASN A 362 12.94 17.91 27.99
CA ASN A 362 12.70 19.35 28.11
C ASN A 362 11.98 19.69 29.43
N VAL A 363 11.00 18.87 29.82
CA VAL A 363 10.27 19.08 31.08
C VAL A 363 11.18 18.86 32.28
N ALA A 364 12.00 17.81 32.29
CA ALA A 364 12.97 17.57 33.36
C ALA A 364 13.98 18.72 33.50
N ASN A 365 14.54 19.19 32.39
CA ASN A 365 15.47 20.32 32.37
C ASN A 365 14.80 21.62 32.84
N ALA A 366 13.56 21.88 32.41
CA ALA A 366 12.78 23.03 32.85
C ALA A 366 12.58 23.01 34.37
N ILE A 367 12.15 21.89 34.94
CA ILE A 367 11.93 21.73 36.38
C ILE A 367 13.24 21.90 37.16
N ASN A 368 14.32 21.28 36.66
CA ASN A 368 15.61 21.30 37.34
C ASN A 368 16.34 22.65 37.24
N SER A 369 16.05 23.44 36.20
CA SER A 369 16.63 24.78 36.03
C SER A 369 15.83 25.88 36.75
N ALA A 370 14.49 25.75 36.78
CA ALA A 370 13.61 26.72 37.44
C ALA A 370 14.00 26.96 38.90
N SER A 371 13.98 28.23 39.32
CA SER A 371 14.41 28.59 40.66
C SER A 371 13.71 29.85 41.18
N TRP A 372 13.79 30.04 42.49
CA TRP A 372 13.47 31.29 43.15
C TRP A 372 14.72 31.82 43.85
N THR A 373 14.76 33.12 44.13
CA THR A 373 15.94 33.76 44.73
C THR A 373 15.72 34.04 46.21
N VAL A 374 16.61 33.56 47.07
CA VAL A 374 16.72 34.00 48.47
C VAL A 374 17.65 35.19 48.52
N LYS A 375 17.18 36.33 49.05
CA LYS A 375 18.03 37.50 49.31
C LYS A 375 17.93 37.86 50.79
N VAL A 376 19.06 38.17 51.40
CA VAL A 376 19.15 38.71 52.76
C VAL A 376 19.58 40.16 52.64
N ALA A 377 18.81 41.06 53.26
CA ALA A 377 19.15 42.48 53.33
C ALA A 377 19.07 42.91 54.80
N ASP A 378 20.06 43.69 55.22
CA ASP A 378 20.13 44.27 56.57
C ASP A 378 20.14 45.79 56.46
N THR A 379 19.32 46.45 57.29
CA THR A 379 19.21 47.91 57.41
C THR A 379 20.20 48.50 58.44
N GLN A 380 20.80 47.62 59.26
CA GLN A 380 21.79 47.76 60.33
C GLN A 380 21.51 48.64 61.56
N GLU A 381 21.64 48.00 62.74
CA GLU A 381 22.31 48.37 64.00
C GLU A 381 22.20 47.13 64.96
N GLU A 382 22.82 45.95 64.85
CA GLU A 382 24.11 45.45 64.36
C GLU A 382 24.00 43.96 63.95
N ILE A 383 24.69 43.56 62.88
CA ILE A 383 25.05 42.18 62.47
C ILE A 383 26.58 42.17 62.24
N THR A 384 27.33 41.21 62.78
CA THR A 384 28.82 41.30 62.91
C THR A 384 29.62 41.28 61.60
N THR A 385 29.02 40.89 60.48
CA THR A 385 29.55 41.04 59.11
C THR A 385 28.37 41.29 58.18
N SER A 386 28.29 42.47 57.57
CA SER A 386 27.21 42.82 56.63
C SER A 386 27.49 42.27 55.24
N THR A 387 26.52 41.59 54.62
CA THR A 387 26.45 41.43 53.16
C THR A 387 25.71 42.63 52.56
N ALA A 388 26.36 43.79 52.54
CA ALA A 388 25.88 44.90 51.72
C ALA A 388 25.90 44.43 50.24
N ASN A 389 24.77 44.60 49.54
CA ASN A 389 24.58 44.16 48.15
C ASN A 389 24.52 42.63 47.94
N ASP A 390 23.74 41.91 48.75
CA ASP A 390 23.40 40.52 48.41
C ASP A 390 22.60 40.46 47.10
N GLU A 391 23.20 39.90 46.05
CA GLU A 391 22.55 39.61 44.78
C GLU A 391 21.54 38.44 44.89
N GLY A 392 21.49 37.79 46.05
CA GLY A 392 20.64 36.65 46.35
C GLY A 392 21.15 35.35 45.72
N SER A 393 20.76 34.23 46.30
CA SER A 393 21.11 32.89 45.82
C SER A 393 19.91 32.17 45.20
N SER A 394 20.15 31.49 44.10
CA SER A 394 19.17 30.73 43.34
C SER A 394 18.88 29.39 44.03
N VAL A 395 17.61 29.08 44.29
CA VAL A 395 17.16 27.81 44.88
C VAL A 395 16.29 27.07 43.86
N ARG A 396 16.81 25.94 43.39
CA ARG A 396 16.20 25.03 42.41
C ARG A 396 15.53 23.82 43.09
N ALA A 397 14.80 23.06 42.28
CA ALA A 397 14.26 21.77 42.70
C ALA A 397 15.38 20.84 43.20
N GLY A 398 15.17 20.23 44.37
CA GLY A 398 16.14 19.35 45.00
C GLY A 398 17.20 20.05 45.86
N ASN A 399 17.26 21.39 45.89
CA ASN A 399 18.12 22.08 46.85
C ASN A 399 17.59 21.95 48.28
N GLU A 400 18.51 21.78 49.22
CA GLU A 400 18.25 21.85 50.65
C GLU A 400 18.49 23.28 51.15
N ILE A 401 17.53 23.83 51.89
CA ILE A 401 17.67 25.12 52.58
C ILE A 401 17.68 24.84 54.08
N THR A 402 18.77 25.23 54.74
CA THR A 402 18.86 25.18 56.20
C THR A 402 18.59 26.56 56.78
N HIS A 403 17.53 26.67 57.58
CA HIS A 403 17.28 27.87 58.39
C HIS A 403 18.07 27.75 59.70
N VAL A 404 19.18 28.49 59.80
CA VAL A 404 20.01 28.52 61.00
C VAL A 404 19.58 29.69 61.88
N ALA A 405 19.23 29.42 63.14
CA ALA A 405 19.00 30.47 64.14
C ALA A 405 20.29 30.75 64.91
N GLY A 406 20.71 32.02 64.93
CA GLY A 406 21.83 32.47 65.77
C GLY A 406 21.49 32.48 67.27
N LYS A 407 22.43 32.98 68.09
CA LYS A 407 22.23 33.11 69.54
C LYS A 407 20.96 33.95 69.84
N ASN A 408 20.21 33.57 70.87
CA ASN A 408 18.93 34.18 71.30
C ASN A 408 17.75 34.04 70.33
N LEU A 409 17.93 33.44 69.15
CA LEU A 409 16.83 33.11 68.23
C LEU A 409 16.52 31.62 68.27
N LYS A 410 15.25 31.28 68.08
CA LYS A 410 14.76 29.93 67.86
C LYS A 410 14.00 29.90 66.54
N VAL A 411 14.23 28.85 65.76
CA VAL A 411 13.46 28.57 64.56
C VAL A 411 12.74 27.23 64.75
N LYS A 412 11.45 27.20 64.46
CA LYS A 412 10.60 26.01 64.49
C LYS A 412 9.96 25.82 63.13
N ARG A 413 10.00 24.61 62.59
CA ARG A 413 9.20 24.23 61.42
C ARG A 413 7.98 23.43 61.88
N ASP A 414 6.80 23.84 61.43
CA ASP A 414 5.56 23.10 61.58
C ASP A 414 4.87 22.98 60.21
N GLY A 415 4.94 21.79 59.62
CA GLY A 415 4.57 21.58 58.22
C GLY A 415 5.35 22.51 57.27
N ARG A 416 4.62 23.43 56.62
CA ARG A 416 5.16 24.43 55.67
C ARG A 416 5.52 25.76 56.34
N ASN A 417 5.14 25.96 57.60
CA ASN A 417 5.41 27.19 58.32
C ASN A 417 6.79 27.12 58.98
N VAL A 418 7.59 28.16 58.78
CA VAL A 418 8.82 28.39 59.54
C VAL A 418 8.57 29.58 60.46
N THR A 419 8.57 29.34 61.76
CA THR A 419 8.35 30.37 62.78
C THR A 419 9.68 30.71 63.43
N TYR A 420 10.01 31.99 63.46
CA TYR A 420 11.11 32.54 64.25
C TYR A 420 10.56 33.15 65.53
N ALA A 421 11.23 32.90 66.64
CA ALA A 421 10.91 33.47 67.95
C ALA A 421 12.20 33.77 68.72
N LEU A 422 12.10 34.65 69.71
CA LEU A 422 13.16 34.79 70.71
C LEU A 422 13.24 33.51 71.55
N ALA A 423 14.44 33.15 71.97
CA ALA A 423 14.62 32.17 73.03
C ALA A 423 14.04 32.71 74.35
N ASN A 424 13.52 31.81 75.21
CA ASN A 424 13.04 32.21 76.54
C ASN A 424 14.14 32.88 77.37
N ASP A 425 15.36 32.33 77.29
CA ASP A 425 16.55 32.91 77.91
C ASP A 425 17.33 33.70 76.86
N VAL A 426 17.48 35.01 77.11
CA VAL A 426 18.20 35.93 76.23
C VAL A 426 19.49 36.36 76.90
N SER A 427 20.63 36.09 76.26
CA SER A 427 21.96 36.48 76.72
C SER A 427 22.52 37.57 75.81
N VAL A 428 22.55 38.80 76.33
CA VAL A 428 23.10 40.00 75.67
C VAL A 428 24.12 40.67 76.58
N ASN A 429 25.07 41.40 75.99
CA ASN A 429 26.08 42.14 76.77
C ASN A 429 25.53 43.44 77.35
N THR A 430 24.68 44.12 76.59
CA THR A 430 24.08 45.41 76.96
C THR A 430 22.60 45.41 76.61
N VAL A 431 21.82 46.14 77.39
CA VAL A 431 20.40 46.43 77.10
C VAL A 431 20.28 47.94 77.04
N THR A 432 20.06 48.48 75.84
CA THR A 432 19.78 49.90 75.61
C THR A 432 18.28 50.08 75.39
N ALA A 433 17.61 50.79 76.29
CA ALA A 433 16.20 51.13 76.16
C ALA A 433 16.05 52.65 76.16
N GLN A 434 15.39 53.21 75.15
CA GLN A 434 15.20 54.66 75.04
C GLN A 434 14.16 55.19 76.05
N ASN A 435 13.19 54.36 76.44
CA ASN A 435 12.12 54.74 77.36
C ASN A 435 12.28 54.12 78.75
N SER A 436 12.19 52.78 78.86
CA SER A 436 12.24 52.08 80.14
C SER A 436 12.45 50.57 79.95
N ILE A 437 12.84 49.88 81.01
CA ILE A 437 12.90 48.40 81.08
C ILE A 437 11.88 47.93 82.12
N LYS A 438 10.89 47.13 81.73
CA LYS A 438 9.93 46.50 82.66
C LYS A 438 10.42 45.08 82.99
N VAL A 439 10.69 44.83 84.27
CA VAL A 439 11.15 43.52 84.77
C VAL A 439 10.02 42.86 85.56
N GLY A 440 9.69 41.62 85.24
CA GLY A 440 8.55 40.89 85.83
C GLY A 440 7.22 41.17 85.12
N ALA A 441 6.14 40.57 85.62
CA ALA A 441 4.80 40.65 85.04
C ALA A 441 3.72 40.92 86.10
N GLY A 442 2.59 41.50 85.68
CA GLY A 442 1.46 41.84 86.54
C GLY A 442 1.84 42.79 87.67
N ASN A 443 1.20 42.62 88.84
CA ASN A 443 1.42 43.48 90.02
C ASN A 443 2.84 43.43 90.61
N ALA A 444 3.65 42.44 90.21
CA ALA A 444 5.04 42.33 90.64
C ALA A 444 6.03 43.02 89.68
N ALA A 445 5.55 43.56 88.56
CA ALA A 445 6.40 44.20 87.58
C ALA A 445 7.00 45.51 88.12
N THR A 446 8.29 45.70 87.89
CA THR A 446 9.02 46.92 88.24
C THR A 446 9.58 47.55 86.97
N THR A 447 9.31 48.83 86.79
CA THR A 447 9.84 49.64 85.69
C THR A 447 11.12 50.33 86.15
N VAL A 448 12.20 50.14 85.39
CA VAL A 448 13.48 50.83 85.53
C VAL A 448 13.55 51.93 84.48
N THR A 449 13.69 53.17 84.94
CA THR A 449 13.87 54.36 84.11
C THR A 449 15.08 55.15 84.57
N THR A 450 15.74 55.82 83.64
CA THR A 450 16.80 56.80 83.96
C THR A 450 16.33 58.21 83.64
N SER A 451 16.67 59.17 84.49
CA SER A 451 16.42 60.59 84.29
C SER A 451 17.61 61.43 84.74
N SER A 452 17.71 62.66 84.27
CA SER A 452 18.65 63.62 84.84
C SER A 452 18.00 64.34 86.02
N ALA A 453 18.64 64.25 87.19
CA ALA A 453 18.28 65.04 88.36
C ALA A 453 18.58 66.53 88.14
N GLN A 454 18.02 67.37 89.00
CA GLN A 454 18.15 68.83 88.97
C GLN A 454 19.57 69.31 89.30
N ASP A 455 20.36 68.48 89.99
CA ASP A 455 21.78 68.69 90.27
C ASP A 455 22.70 68.08 89.19
N GLY A 456 22.13 67.54 88.11
CA GLY A 456 22.85 67.04 86.94
C GLY A 456 23.33 65.60 87.03
N VAL A 457 23.02 64.84 88.10
CA VAL A 457 23.35 63.41 88.16
C VAL A 457 22.30 62.55 87.45
N THR A 458 22.71 61.37 86.96
CA THR A 458 21.75 60.38 86.43
C THR A 458 21.08 59.65 87.57
N GLU A 459 19.75 59.71 87.63
CA GLU A 459 18.92 58.97 88.57
C GLU A 459 18.42 57.68 87.93
N VAL A 460 18.45 56.60 88.72
CA VAL A 460 17.74 55.35 88.40
C VAL A 460 16.47 55.31 89.24
N LYS A 461 15.32 55.32 88.59
CA LYS A 461 14.01 55.20 89.25
C LYS A 461 13.45 53.79 89.08
N LEU A 462 13.09 53.17 90.20
CA LEU A 462 12.39 51.89 90.28
C LEU A 462 10.95 52.12 90.75
N ALA A 463 9.98 51.88 89.88
CA ALA A 463 8.57 52.11 90.18
C ALA A 463 7.68 50.95 89.73
N ASP A 464 6.58 50.72 90.46
CA ASP A 464 5.51 49.84 90.00
C ASP A 464 4.68 50.49 88.88
N GLU A 465 3.66 49.78 88.39
CA GLU A 465 2.79 50.28 87.33
C GLU A 465 1.99 51.55 87.71
N ALA A 466 1.73 51.77 89.00
CA ALA A 466 1.10 52.98 89.52
C ALA A 466 2.10 54.11 89.81
N GLY A 467 3.38 53.93 89.47
CA GLY A 467 4.45 54.89 89.72
C GLY A 467 4.91 54.94 91.19
N LYS A 468 4.49 53.99 92.04
CA LYS A 468 4.88 53.94 93.45
C LYS A 468 6.26 53.32 93.62
N ALA A 469 6.93 53.71 94.69
CA ALA A 469 8.28 53.22 95.02
C ALA A 469 8.30 51.71 95.25
N THR A 470 9.32 51.05 94.72
CA THR A 470 9.55 49.62 94.92
C THR A 470 10.59 49.38 96.02
N ARG A 471 10.40 48.37 96.87
CA ARG A 471 11.40 48.00 97.89
C ARG A 471 12.58 47.29 97.24
N ILE A 472 13.80 47.77 97.52
CA ILE A 472 15.03 47.02 97.25
C ILE A 472 15.33 46.16 98.47
N THR A 473 15.32 44.84 98.30
CA THR A 473 15.59 43.88 99.39
C THR A 473 16.85 43.09 99.10
N ASN A 474 17.38 42.38 100.10
CA ASN A 474 18.66 41.66 99.99
C ASN A 474 19.87 42.57 99.70
N VAL A 475 19.85 43.79 100.26
CA VAL A 475 20.97 44.74 100.20
C VAL A 475 22.01 44.36 101.26
N ALA A 476 23.18 43.92 100.81
CA ALA A 476 24.33 43.66 101.69
C ALA A 476 24.74 44.93 102.43
N ALA A 477 25.48 44.79 103.54
CA ALA A 477 25.99 45.96 104.26
C ALA A 477 26.97 46.74 103.36
N GLY A 478 26.75 48.04 103.20
CA GLY A 478 27.65 48.90 102.43
C GLY A 478 29.03 48.96 103.07
N VAL A 479 30.07 48.93 102.24
CA VAL A 479 31.48 48.93 102.66
C VAL A 479 32.18 50.23 102.26
N LYS A 480 31.88 50.76 101.07
CA LYS A 480 32.38 52.05 100.56
C LYS A 480 31.38 53.16 100.83
N ASP A 481 31.86 54.40 100.84
CA ASP A 481 31.03 55.60 101.11
C ASP A 481 29.89 55.82 100.10
N THR A 482 30.02 55.29 98.88
CA THR A 482 29.00 55.36 97.82
C THR A 482 28.06 54.16 97.76
N ASP A 483 28.23 53.17 98.65
CA ASP A 483 27.36 52.01 98.70
C ASP A 483 26.03 52.35 99.39
N ALA A 484 24.96 51.64 99.02
CA ALA A 484 23.69 51.77 99.73
C ALA A 484 23.80 51.24 101.17
N VAL A 485 23.28 52.01 102.14
CA VAL A 485 23.20 51.58 103.55
C VAL A 485 21.95 50.73 103.76
N ASN A 486 22.12 49.53 104.29
CA ASN A 486 20.97 48.69 104.63
C ASN A 486 20.37 49.06 106.00
N VAL A 487 19.13 48.61 106.26
CA VAL A 487 18.40 48.95 107.50
C VAL A 487 19.11 48.45 108.78
N SER A 488 19.88 47.36 108.69
CA SER A 488 20.62 46.83 109.83
C SER A 488 21.78 47.76 110.26
N GLN A 489 22.52 48.32 109.29
CA GLN A 489 23.59 49.29 109.56
C GLN A 489 23.04 50.56 110.23
N LEU A 490 21.91 51.08 109.73
CA LEU A 490 21.25 52.23 110.33
C LEU A 490 20.77 51.94 111.77
N ARG A 491 20.16 50.77 112.00
CA ARG A 491 19.72 50.36 113.34
C ARG A 491 20.88 50.20 114.32
N ASN A 492 22.01 49.64 113.87
CA ASN A 492 23.20 49.48 114.70
C ASN A 492 23.80 50.84 115.08
N SER A 493 23.91 51.77 114.13
CA SER A 493 24.36 53.14 114.40
C SER A 493 23.43 53.85 115.39
N ASN A 494 22.11 53.76 115.19
CA ASN A 494 21.13 54.32 116.10
C ASN A 494 21.20 53.72 117.51
N ALA A 495 21.44 52.40 117.62
CA ALA A 495 21.62 51.74 118.90
C ALA A 495 22.85 52.28 119.66
N GLN A 496 23.98 52.45 118.97
CA GLN A 496 25.21 53.02 119.54
C GLN A 496 25.00 54.48 119.98
N ILE A 497 24.33 55.29 119.18
CA ILE A 497 23.99 56.68 119.54
C ILE A 497 23.10 56.70 120.79
N ASN A 498 22.07 55.86 120.85
CA ASN A 498 21.17 55.79 122.00
C ASN A 498 21.91 55.35 123.29
N GLN A 499 22.87 54.44 123.19
CA GLN A 499 23.73 54.07 124.31
C GLN A 499 24.58 55.25 124.79
N ASN A 500 25.21 55.99 123.86
CA ASN A 500 25.98 57.18 124.20
C ASN A 500 25.12 58.25 124.88
N ILE A 501 23.90 58.47 124.39
CA ILE A 501 22.93 59.39 125.01
C ILE A 501 22.58 58.93 126.43
N ALA A 502 22.33 57.63 126.63
CA ALA A 502 22.06 57.08 127.96
C ALA A 502 23.25 57.27 128.91
N HIS A 503 24.49 57.03 128.44
CA HIS A 503 25.71 57.28 129.21
C HIS A 503 25.88 58.75 129.57
N LEU A 504 25.62 59.67 128.63
CA LEU A 504 25.65 61.11 128.87
C LEU A 504 24.60 61.53 129.89
N ASN A 505 23.36 61.06 129.76
CA ASN A 505 22.29 61.34 130.73
C ASN A 505 22.67 60.88 132.14
N ASN A 506 23.26 59.68 132.27
CA ASN A 506 23.75 59.18 133.55
C ASN A 506 24.91 60.01 134.10
N LYS A 507 25.87 60.42 133.25
CA LYS A 507 26.99 61.27 133.65
C LYS A 507 26.51 62.65 134.10
N VAL A 508 25.59 63.27 133.38
CA VAL A 508 24.98 64.56 133.73
C VAL A 508 24.22 64.45 135.05
N ASN A 509 23.44 63.40 135.24
CA ASN A 509 22.73 63.15 136.51
C ASN A 509 23.71 62.95 137.68
N ARG A 510 24.80 62.21 137.45
CA ARG A 510 25.86 62.01 138.45
C ARG A 510 26.55 63.32 138.79
N MET A 511 27.02 64.06 137.79
CA MET A 511 27.64 65.39 137.97
C MET A 511 26.71 66.35 138.70
N GLY A 512 25.42 66.36 138.35
CA GLY A 512 24.42 67.14 139.06
C GLY A 512 24.29 66.76 140.54
N LYS A 513 24.41 65.49 140.90
CA LYS A 513 24.41 65.02 142.29
C LYS A 513 25.73 65.34 143.01
N ASP A 514 26.86 65.10 142.37
CA ASP A 514 28.20 65.36 142.92
C ASP A 514 28.39 66.85 143.22
N LEU A 515 27.99 67.75 142.30
CA LEU A 515 27.99 69.20 142.54
C LEU A 515 27.06 69.60 143.71
N ARG A 516 25.84 69.06 143.78
CA ARG A 516 24.91 69.34 144.89
C ARG A 516 25.49 68.86 146.23
N ALA A 517 26.16 67.71 146.25
CA ALA A 517 26.80 67.15 147.43
C ALA A 517 28.06 67.94 147.84
N GLY A 518 28.82 68.46 146.87
CA GLY A 518 29.91 69.42 147.12
C GLY A 518 29.40 70.70 147.78
N ILE A 519 28.30 71.28 147.29
CA ILE A 519 27.65 72.45 147.93
C ILE A 519 27.16 72.10 149.34
N ALA A 520 26.58 70.91 149.54
CA ALA A 520 26.20 70.45 150.88
C ALA A 520 27.41 70.34 151.82
N GLY A 521 28.56 69.86 151.31
CA GLY A 521 29.85 69.82 152.02
C GLY A 521 30.34 71.20 152.43
N SER A 522 30.29 72.16 151.52
CA SER A 522 30.60 73.56 151.81
C SER A 522 29.65 74.18 152.85
N ASN A 523 28.34 73.89 152.76
CA ASN A 523 27.36 74.34 153.76
C ASN A 523 27.63 73.74 155.14
N ALA A 524 27.98 72.45 155.21
CA ALA A 524 28.35 71.78 156.45
C ALA A 524 29.60 72.42 157.07
N ALA A 525 30.63 72.67 156.25
CA ALA A 525 31.87 73.29 156.69
C ALA A 525 31.68 74.75 157.17
N ALA A 526 30.84 75.52 156.47
CA ALA A 526 30.47 76.88 156.87
C ALA A 526 29.73 76.92 158.23
N GLY A 527 28.96 75.87 158.55
CA GLY A 527 28.25 75.73 159.81
C GLY A 527 29.12 75.39 161.02
N LEU A 528 30.43 75.13 160.85
CA LEU A 528 31.34 74.77 161.96
C LEU A 528 31.66 75.99 162.86
N PRO A 529 31.30 75.94 164.16
CA PRO A 529 31.71 76.96 165.13
C PRO A 529 33.24 77.08 165.22
N GLN A 530 33.71 78.29 165.55
CA GLN A 530 35.13 78.61 165.73
C GLN A 530 35.42 78.89 167.21
N VAL A 531 36.62 78.53 167.68
CA VAL A 531 37.08 78.86 169.04
C VAL A 531 37.20 80.36 169.24
N TYR A 532 36.66 80.88 170.34
CA TYR A 532 36.71 82.30 170.72
C TYR A 532 37.50 82.56 172.02
N ILE A 533 38.04 81.51 172.65
CA ILE A 533 38.79 81.60 173.92
C ILE A 533 40.31 81.47 173.64
N PRO A 534 41.15 82.43 174.04
CA PRO A 534 42.60 82.39 173.87
C PRO A 534 43.26 81.13 174.48
N GLY A 535 44.26 80.57 173.78
CA GLY A 535 45.03 79.38 174.18
C GLY A 535 44.27 78.05 174.16
N LYS A 536 42.96 78.05 173.83
CA LYS A 536 42.11 76.87 173.76
C LYS A 536 42.00 76.32 172.33
N SER A 537 41.74 75.03 172.27
CA SER A 537 41.42 74.31 171.05
C SER A 537 39.95 73.86 171.07
N MET A 538 39.31 73.82 169.89
CA MET A 538 37.96 73.34 169.71
C MET A 538 37.93 72.32 168.57
N VAL A 539 37.27 71.19 168.81
CA VAL A 539 36.82 70.27 167.77
C VAL A 539 35.32 70.48 167.60
N ALA A 540 34.87 70.66 166.36
CA ALA A 540 33.48 70.86 166.01
C ALA A 540 33.04 69.89 164.93
N ALA A 541 31.76 69.54 164.93
CA ALA A 541 31.10 68.80 163.87
C ALA A 541 29.85 69.55 163.42
N ALA A 542 29.57 69.55 162.12
CA ALA A 542 28.40 70.19 161.54
C ALA A 542 27.86 69.35 160.37
N ALA A 543 26.58 69.53 160.06
CA ALA A 543 25.92 68.87 158.95
C ALA A 543 25.32 69.92 158.01
N GLY A 544 25.33 69.64 156.70
CA GLY A 544 24.83 70.52 155.66
C GLY A 544 24.00 69.75 154.64
N THR A 545 23.04 70.44 154.00
CA THR A 545 22.17 69.85 152.99
C THR A 545 21.98 70.80 151.81
N PHE A 546 21.80 70.25 150.61
CA PHE A 546 21.43 71.01 149.41
C PHE A 546 20.73 70.12 148.38
N LYS A 547 19.50 70.49 147.97
CA LYS A 547 18.69 69.83 146.93
C LYS A 547 18.75 68.29 146.95
N GLY A 548 18.56 67.68 148.13
CA GLY A 548 18.50 66.23 148.33
C GLY A 548 19.85 65.53 148.48
N GLN A 549 20.95 66.26 148.66
CA GLN A 549 22.26 65.74 149.08
C GLN A 549 22.62 66.27 150.45
N SER A 550 23.41 65.52 151.20
CA SER A 550 23.83 65.88 152.56
C SER A 550 25.33 65.71 152.72
N ALA A 551 25.90 66.38 153.71
CA ALA A 551 27.30 66.24 154.06
C ALA A 551 27.52 66.50 155.54
N VAL A 552 28.62 65.95 156.03
CA VAL A 552 29.12 66.18 157.37
C VAL A 552 30.48 66.83 157.29
N ALA A 553 30.76 67.77 158.18
CA ALA A 553 32.04 68.43 158.31
C ALA A 553 32.55 68.29 159.73
N VAL A 554 33.86 68.13 159.86
CA VAL A 554 34.58 68.18 161.12
C VAL A 554 35.66 69.24 161.03
N GLY A 555 35.78 70.03 162.08
CA GLY A 555 36.73 71.14 162.14
C GLY A 555 37.53 71.12 163.42
N TYR A 556 38.77 71.56 163.32
CA TYR A 556 39.61 71.90 164.44
C TYR A 556 39.96 73.39 164.36
N SER A 557 39.79 74.12 165.46
CA SER A 557 40.29 75.48 165.54
C SER A 557 41.05 75.74 166.84
N ARG A 558 42.08 76.59 166.78
CA ARG A 558 42.87 76.99 167.93
C ARG A 558 43.17 78.48 167.87
N ALA A 559 42.95 79.17 168.98
CA ALA A 559 43.42 80.54 169.17
C ALA A 559 44.79 80.52 169.86
N SER A 560 45.70 81.41 169.46
CA SER A 560 46.98 81.63 170.14
C SER A 560 46.75 82.06 171.59
N ASP A 561 47.77 81.89 172.42
CA ASP A 561 47.64 82.16 173.87
C ASP A 561 47.34 83.64 174.16
N ASN A 562 47.77 84.55 173.27
CA ASN A 562 47.45 85.98 173.32
C ASN A 562 46.16 86.36 172.56
N GLY A 563 45.44 85.39 171.99
CA GLY A 563 44.20 85.58 171.25
C GLY A 563 44.35 86.27 169.89
N LYS A 564 45.56 86.66 169.46
CA LYS A 564 45.75 87.43 168.22
C LYS A 564 45.69 86.60 166.94
N VAL A 565 46.00 85.30 166.98
CA VAL A 565 45.99 84.42 165.81
C VAL A 565 44.97 83.32 166.02
N ILE A 566 44.11 83.06 165.04
CA ILE A 566 43.20 81.91 165.05
C ILE A 566 43.46 81.05 163.82
N LEU A 567 43.76 79.79 164.04
CA LEU A 567 43.87 78.77 163.00
C LEU A 567 42.56 77.97 162.97
N LYS A 568 42.02 77.72 161.77
CA LYS A 568 40.89 76.82 161.53
C LYS A 568 41.24 75.84 160.42
N LEU A 569 41.16 74.55 160.72
CA LEU A 569 41.22 73.46 159.76
C LEU A 569 39.85 72.81 159.71
N GLN A 570 39.36 72.50 158.52
CA GLN A 570 38.11 71.76 158.36
C GLN A 570 38.19 70.78 157.21
N GLY A 571 37.56 69.62 157.40
CA GLY A 571 37.33 68.61 156.38
C GLY A 571 35.83 68.30 156.33
N ASN A 572 35.32 67.99 155.15
CA ASN A 572 33.94 67.55 154.96
C ASN A 572 33.91 66.30 154.07
N ALA A 573 32.88 65.48 154.28
CA ALA A 573 32.56 64.32 153.48
C ALA A 573 31.06 64.35 153.16
N ASN A 574 30.70 64.05 151.92
CA ASN A 574 29.31 64.16 151.45
C ASN A 574 28.68 62.80 151.09
N THR A 575 27.37 62.80 150.82
CA THR A 575 26.59 61.59 150.47
C THR A 575 26.98 60.93 149.14
N ARG A 576 27.90 61.53 148.37
CA ARG A 576 28.46 60.95 147.14
C ARG A 576 29.81 60.28 147.36
N GLY A 577 30.36 60.41 148.57
CA GLY A 577 31.67 59.86 148.95
C GLY A 577 32.83 60.80 148.64
N ASP A 578 32.57 62.00 148.11
CA ASP A 578 33.62 62.99 147.89
C ASP A 578 33.98 63.68 149.20
N VAL A 579 35.27 63.99 149.33
CA VAL A 579 35.82 64.70 150.49
C VAL A 579 36.36 66.06 150.04
N GLY A 580 36.16 67.05 150.89
CA GLY A 580 36.70 68.40 150.71
C GLY A 580 37.35 68.88 151.99
N GLY A 581 38.21 69.89 151.90
CA GLY A 581 38.82 70.47 153.09
C GLY A 581 39.34 71.86 152.81
N SER A 582 39.54 72.63 153.89
CA SER A 582 40.15 73.94 153.81
C SER A 582 40.87 74.27 155.11
N VAL A 583 41.89 75.11 155.01
CA VAL A 583 42.59 75.69 156.15
C VAL A 583 42.52 77.21 156.02
N GLY A 584 42.32 77.88 157.15
CA GLY A 584 42.31 79.33 157.25
C GLY A 584 43.05 79.79 158.49
N VAL A 585 43.71 80.94 158.38
CA VAL A 585 44.35 81.64 159.49
C VAL A 585 43.83 83.08 159.52
N GLY A 586 43.41 83.54 160.70
CA GLY A 586 42.98 84.91 160.94
C GLY A 586 43.87 85.57 161.98
N TYR A 587 44.14 86.86 161.80
CA TYR A 587 44.82 87.68 162.80
C TYR A 587 43.89 88.82 163.23
N GLN A 588 43.72 89.01 164.54
CA GLN A 588 42.91 90.07 165.14
C GLN A 588 43.79 90.93 166.07
N TRP A 589 43.57 92.25 166.06
CA TRP A 589 44.39 93.24 166.77
C TRP A 589 43.58 94.08 167.76
#